data_AF-A0A7V2QEH0-F1
#
_entry.id   AF-A0A7V2QEH0-F1
#
_cell.length_a   1.000
_cell.length_b   1.000
_cell.length_c   1.000
_cell.angle_alpha   90.00
_cell.angle_beta   90.00
_cell.angle_gamma   90.00
#
_symmetry.space_group_name_H-M   'P 1'
#
loop_
_entity.id
_entity.type
_entity.pdbx_description
1 polymer ?
#
loop_
_entity_poly.entity_id
_entity_poly.type
_entity_poly.pdbx_seq_one_letter_code
_entity_poly.pdbx_strand_id
1 'polypeptide(L)'
;MEKRFRVLRIIGTLYKVLAWISLVGGILAAFGTLLVSLIGGFSLPREYGLPRFGGAMAGIGGFLMSLLIAVIYFVAFYGIGELIYLFLAIEENTREMAVWVRSQQAASTQVTWQGTTPPPPPPPPPSV
;
A
#
# COMPACT_ATOMS: atom_id res chain seq x y z
N MET A 1 21.61 2.06 -2.30
CA MET A 1 20.36 1.26 -2.44
C MET A 1 19.11 2.12 -2.65
N GLU A 2 19.14 3.43 -2.44
CA GLU A 2 17.96 4.34 -2.47
C GLU A 2 17.14 4.35 -3.77
N LYS A 3 17.77 4.08 -4.92
CA LYS A 3 17.06 4.07 -6.21
C LYS A 3 15.94 3.02 -6.25
N ARG A 4 16.12 1.87 -5.59
CA ARG A 4 15.14 0.76 -5.58
C ARG A 4 13.90 1.12 -4.76
N PHE A 5 14.11 1.74 -3.59
CA PHE A 5 13.04 2.24 -2.73
C PHE A 5 12.16 3.29 -3.42
N ARG A 6 12.79 4.16 -4.22
CA ARG A 6 12.06 5.17 -4.99
C ARG A 6 11.15 4.54 -6.05
N VAL A 7 11.61 3.51 -6.74
CA VAL A 7 10.80 2.79 -7.75
C VAL A 7 9.62 2.07 -7.10
N LEU A 8 9.82 1.36 -5.98
CA LEU A 8 8.72 0.70 -5.28
C LEU A 8 7.66 1.69 -4.78
N ARG A 9 8.08 2.86 -4.31
CA ARG A 9 7.14 3.93 -3.90
C ARG A 9 6.29 4.41 -5.08
N ILE A 10 6.89 4.56 -6.26
CA ILE A 10 6.17 4.93 -7.49
C ILE A 10 5.17 3.84 -7.87
N ILE A 11 5.58 2.57 -7.81
CA ILE A 11 4.68 1.43 -8.11
C ILE A 11 3.52 1.42 -7.10
N GLY A 12 3.77 1.61 -5.81
CA GLY A 12 2.74 1.73 -4.78
C GLY A 12 1.74 2.86 -5.06
N THR A 13 2.23 4.06 -5.44
CA THR A 13 1.35 5.17 -5.86
C THR A 13 0.54 4.80 -7.10
N LEU A 14 1.16 4.14 -8.07
CA LEU A 14 0.52 3.77 -9.32
C LEU A 14 -0.65 2.81 -9.07
N TYR A 15 -0.47 1.80 -8.21
CA TYR A 15 -1.55 0.90 -7.81
C TYR A 15 -2.72 1.65 -7.15
N LYS A 16 -2.44 2.62 -6.29
CA LYS A 16 -3.49 3.47 -5.68
C LYS A 16 -4.22 4.31 -6.72
N VAL A 17 -3.51 4.91 -7.68
CA VAL A 17 -4.12 5.67 -8.78
C VAL A 17 -4.99 4.76 -9.66
N LEU A 18 -4.49 3.58 -10.01
CA LEU A 18 -5.24 2.58 -10.78
C LEU A 18 -6.49 2.11 -10.02
N ALA A 19 -6.42 1.99 -8.70
CA ALA A 19 -7.59 1.68 -7.88
C ALA A 19 -8.68 2.74 -8.07
N TRP A 20 -8.34 4.02 -7.92
CA TRP A 20 -9.29 5.12 -8.11
C TRP A 20 -9.86 5.19 -9.53
N ILE A 21 -9.02 5.01 -10.55
CA ILE A 21 -9.47 4.94 -11.95
C ILE A 21 -10.46 3.78 -12.13
N SER A 22 -10.15 2.61 -11.60
CA SER A 22 -11.00 1.41 -11.71
C SER A 22 -12.32 1.60 -10.96
N LEU A 23 -12.31 2.27 -9.80
CA LEU A 23 -13.53 2.56 -9.05
C LEU A 23 -14.44 3.52 -9.82
N VAL A 24 -13.90 4.64 -10.30
CA VAL A 24 -14.66 5.61 -11.07
C VAL A 24 -15.20 4.98 -12.35
N GLY A 25 -14.35 4.25 -13.08
CA GLY A 25 -14.76 3.51 -14.28
C GLY A 25 -15.83 2.47 -13.99
N GLY A 26 -15.70 1.72 -12.89
CA GLY A 26 -16.67 0.71 -12.45
C GLY A 26 -18.02 1.31 -12.06
N ILE A 27 -18.02 2.46 -11.38
CA ILE A 27 -19.25 3.20 -11.05
C ILE A 27 -19.93 3.69 -12.34
N LEU A 28 -19.18 4.29 -13.26
CA LEU A 28 -19.72 4.74 -14.56
C LEU A 28 -20.28 3.56 -15.37
N ALA A 29 -19.58 2.42 -15.39
CA ALA A 29 -20.05 1.21 -16.03
C ALA A 29 -21.34 0.68 -15.38
N ALA A 30 -21.44 0.68 -14.04
CA ALA A 30 -22.65 0.29 -13.33
C ALA A 30 -23.84 1.19 -13.71
N PHE A 31 -23.65 2.52 -13.75
CA PHE A 31 -24.70 3.41 -14.23
C PHE A 31 -25.05 3.17 -15.71
N GLY A 32 -24.06 2.86 -16.54
CA GLY A 32 -24.26 2.48 -17.94
C GLY A 32 -25.12 1.23 -18.07
N THR A 33 -24.86 0.17 -17.30
CA THR A 33 -25.66 -1.06 -17.31
C THR A 33 -27.09 -0.80 -16.84
N LEU A 34 -27.27 0.04 -15.82
CA LEU A 34 -28.59 0.46 -15.35
C LEU A 34 -29.37 1.21 -16.44
N LEU A 35 -28.76 2.22 -17.07
CA LEU A 35 -29.36 3.02 -18.14
C LEU A 35 -29.75 2.16 -19.35
N VAL A 36 -28.84 1.32 -19.83
CA VAL A 36 -29.09 0.41 -20.95
C VAL A 36 -30.24 -0.55 -20.62
N SER A 37 -30.28 -1.07 -19.40
CA SER A 37 -31.33 -1.98 -18.97
C SER A 37 -32.70 -1.30 -18.84
N LEU A 38 -32.74 -0.06 -18.34
CA LEU A 38 -33.97 0.73 -18.30
C LEU A 38 -34.47 1.00 -19.72
N ILE A 39 -33.65 1.58 -20.59
CA ILE A 39 -34.03 1.92 -21.97
C ILE A 39 -34.43 0.66 -22.75
N GLY A 40 -33.59 -0.38 -22.70
CA GLY A 40 -33.79 -1.66 -23.39
C GLY A 40 -35.01 -2.44 -22.89
N GLY A 41 -35.31 -2.37 -21.59
CA GLY A 41 -36.48 -2.99 -20.98
C GLY A 41 -37.81 -2.38 -21.46
N PHE A 42 -37.81 -1.13 -21.91
CA PHE A 42 -39.00 -0.48 -22.47
C PHE A 42 -39.20 -0.77 -23.97
N SER A 43 -38.12 -1.03 -24.71
CA SER A 43 -38.10 -1.13 -26.19
C SER A 43 -38.17 -2.56 -26.75
N LEU A 44 -37.98 -3.60 -25.94
CA LEU A 44 -38.09 -4.99 -26.41
C LEU A 44 -39.56 -5.38 -26.70
N PRO A 45 -39.90 -5.88 -27.90
CA PRO A 45 -41.23 -6.38 -28.21
C PRO A 45 -41.64 -7.53 -27.27
N ARG A 46 -42.92 -7.57 -26.87
CA ARG A 46 -43.51 -8.65 -26.05
C ARG A 46 -43.39 -10.05 -26.67
N GLU A 47 -42.98 -10.15 -27.93
CA GLU A 47 -42.87 -11.41 -28.68
C GLU A 47 -41.90 -12.42 -28.05
N TYR A 48 -40.92 -11.98 -27.26
CA TYR A 48 -40.01 -12.89 -26.56
C TYR A 48 -40.56 -13.46 -25.24
N GLY A 49 -41.82 -13.18 -24.88
CA GLY A 49 -42.48 -13.75 -23.69
C GLY A 49 -41.89 -13.31 -22.34
N LEU A 50 -40.84 -12.48 -22.35
CA LEU A 50 -40.20 -11.96 -21.15
C LEU A 50 -41.06 -10.85 -20.52
N PRO A 51 -41.44 -10.96 -19.24
CA PRO A 51 -42.19 -9.91 -18.55
C PRO A 51 -41.40 -8.60 -18.60
N ARG A 52 -42.09 -7.49 -18.89
CA ARG A 52 -41.49 -6.13 -18.91
C ARG A 52 -40.77 -5.78 -17.59
N PHE A 53 -41.21 -6.37 -16.49
CA PHE A 53 -40.58 -6.26 -15.16
C PHE A 53 -39.24 -7.02 -15.04
N GLY A 54 -39.00 -8.05 -15.85
CA GLY A 54 -37.76 -8.84 -15.82
C GLY A 54 -36.55 -8.02 -16.28
N GLY A 55 -36.72 -7.14 -17.27
CA GLY A 55 -35.65 -6.25 -17.75
C GLY A 55 -35.18 -5.29 -16.67
N ALA A 56 -36.10 -4.56 -16.04
CA ALA A 56 -35.77 -3.60 -14.99
C ALA A 56 -35.14 -4.28 -13.74
N MET A 57 -35.66 -5.44 -13.33
CA MET A 57 -35.09 -6.21 -12.21
C MET A 57 -33.69 -6.75 -12.53
N ALA A 58 -33.46 -7.22 -13.76
CA ALA A 58 -32.13 -7.61 -14.22
C ALA A 58 -31.16 -6.41 -14.25
N GLY A 59 -31.63 -5.22 -14.60
CA GLY A 59 -30.85 -3.99 -14.57
C GLY A 59 -30.41 -3.59 -13.17
N ILE A 60 -31.33 -3.64 -12.20
CA ILE A 60 -31.02 -3.37 -10.79
C ILE A 60 -30.02 -4.41 -10.27
N GLY A 61 -30.23 -5.70 -10.56
CA GLY A 61 -29.30 -6.76 -10.18
C GLY A 61 -27.91 -6.57 -10.81
N GLY A 62 -27.86 -6.24 -12.09
CA GLY A 62 -26.62 -5.96 -12.82
C GLY A 62 -25.89 -4.72 -12.31
N PHE A 63 -26.61 -3.66 -11.97
CA PHE A 63 -26.07 -2.46 -11.33
C PHE A 63 -25.40 -2.80 -10.00
N LEU A 64 -26.14 -3.47 -9.10
CA LEU A 64 -25.63 -3.84 -7.78
C LEU A 64 -24.42 -4.77 -7.87
N MET A 65 -24.47 -5.76 -8.76
CA MET A 65 -23.36 -6.69 -8.97
C MET A 65 -22.13 -5.98 -9.55
N SER A 66 -22.32 -5.08 -10.51
CA SER A 66 -21.23 -4.28 -11.09
C SER A 66 -20.57 -3.39 -10.04
N LEU A 67 -21.38 -2.78 -9.17
CA LEU A 67 -20.91 -1.90 -8.10
C LEU A 67 -20.13 -2.70 -7.04
N LEU A 68 -20.62 -3.87 -6.66
CA LEU A 68 -19.92 -4.79 -5.76
C LEU A 68 -18.56 -5.21 -6.35
N ILE A 69 -18.52 -5.62 -7.63
CA ILE A 69 -17.29 -5.98 -8.32
C ILE A 69 -16.31 -4.79 -8.35
N ALA A 70 -16.79 -3.58 -8.67
CA ALA A 70 -15.98 -2.37 -8.70
C ALA A 70 -15.33 -2.06 -7.33
N VAL A 71 -16.11 -2.19 -6.25
CA VAL A 71 -15.60 -2.00 -4.88
C VAL A 71 -14.57 -3.07 -4.52
N ILE A 72 -14.82 -4.34 -4.86
CA ILE A 72 -13.86 -5.42 -4.60
C ILE A 72 -12.54 -5.15 -5.33
N TYR A 73 -12.58 -4.78 -6.61
CA TYR A 73 -11.36 -4.42 -7.36
C TYR A 73 -10.66 -3.21 -6.78
N PHE A 74 -11.41 -2.17 -6.39
CA PHE A 74 -10.84 -1.01 -5.72
C PHE A 74 -10.06 -1.40 -4.46
N VAL A 75 -10.68 -2.18 -3.58
CA VAL A 75 -10.05 -2.64 -2.34
C VAL A 75 -8.82 -3.48 -2.64
N ALA A 76 -8.88 -4.38 -3.63
CA ALA A 76 -7.75 -5.21 -4.03
C ALA A 76 -6.57 -4.36 -4.53
N PHE A 77 -6.79 -3.46 -5.50
CA PHE A 77 -5.72 -2.60 -6.04
C PHE A 77 -5.17 -1.62 -5.00
N TYR A 78 -6.06 -0.98 -4.23
CA TYR A 78 -5.66 -0.05 -3.18
C TYR A 78 -4.87 -0.77 -2.08
N GLY A 79 -5.34 -1.95 -1.66
CA GLY A 79 -4.69 -2.79 -0.66
C GLY A 79 -3.30 -3.25 -1.10
N ILE A 80 -3.12 -3.66 -2.36
CA ILE A 80 -1.78 -3.97 -2.91
C ILE A 80 -0.86 -2.75 -2.83
N GLY A 81 -1.37 -1.57 -3.18
CA GLY A 81 -0.64 -0.31 -3.04
C GLY A 81 -0.19 -0.06 -1.60
N GLU A 82 -1.09 -0.17 -0.62
CA GLU A 82 -0.78 -0.02 0.81
C GLU A 82 0.21 -1.07 1.32
N LEU A 83 0.09 -2.31 0.87
CA LEU A 83 0.98 -3.40 1.28
C LEU A 83 2.42 -3.16 0.80
N ILE A 84 2.62 -2.58 -0.39
CA ILE A 84 3.95 -2.14 -0.86
C ILE A 84 4.51 -1.05 0.07
N TYR A 85 3.69 -0.07 0.44
CA TYR A 85 4.10 1.00 1.36
C TYR A 85 4.46 0.45 2.75
N LEU A 86 3.69 -0.51 3.25
CA LEU A 86 3.93 -1.16 4.53
C LEU A 86 5.30 -1.87 4.54
N PHE A 87 5.60 -2.66 3.51
CA PHE A 87 6.91 -3.31 3.40
C PHE A 87 8.06 -2.31 3.33
N LEU A 88 7.87 -1.22 2.59
CA LEU A 88 8.85 -0.15 2.50
C LEU A 88 9.12 0.49 3.86
N ALA A 89 8.06 0.74 4.64
CA ALA A 89 8.15 1.31 5.98
C ALA A 89 8.86 0.37 6.97
N ILE A 90 8.60 -0.94 6.88
CA ILE A 90 9.29 -1.95 7.70
C ILE A 90 10.80 -1.96 7.41
N GLU A 91 11.18 -1.88 6.13
CA GLU A 91 12.59 -1.85 5.73
C GLU A 91 13.28 -0.56 6.18
N GLU A 92 12.62 0.59 6.02
CA GLU A 92 13.12 1.89 6.47
C GLU A 92 13.36 1.91 7.98
N ASN A 93 12.39 1.44 8.78
CA ASN A 93 12.53 1.33 10.24
C ASN A 93 13.67 0.38 10.65
N THR A 94 13.82 -0.76 9.95
CA THR A 94 14.89 -1.72 10.25
C THR A 94 16.28 -1.13 9.95
N ARG A 95 16.40 -0.35 8.87
CA ARG A 95 17.64 0.34 8.52
C ARG A 95 17.99 1.41 9.55
N GLU A 96 17.01 2.19 10.00
CA GLU A 96 17.19 3.20 11.04
C GLU A 96 17.62 2.57 12.37
N MET A 97 16.98 1.47 12.79
CA MET A 97 17.40 0.72 13.98
C MET A 97 18.84 0.21 13.86
N ALA A 98 19.24 -0.33 12.70
CA ALA A 98 20.60 -0.82 12.50
C ALA A 98 21.65 0.31 12.63
N VAL A 99 21.34 1.52 12.13
CA VAL A 99 22.20 2.70 12.30
C VAL A 99 22.25 3.13 13.76
N TRP A 100 21.10 3.18 14.45
CA TRP A 100 21.02 3.56 15.86
C TRP A 100 21.83 2.62 16.76
N VAL A 101 21.68 1.30 16.59
CA VAL A 101 22.45 0.29 17.34
C VAL A 101 23.95 0.45 17.12
N ARG A 102 24.40 0.66 15.87
CA ARG A 102 25.81 0.89 15.55
C ARG A 102 26.34 2.17 16.21
N SER A 103 25.54 3.25 16.24
CA SER A 103 25.95 4.49 16.89
C SER A 103 26.12 4.34 18.41
N GLN A 104 25.27 3.54 19.06
CA GLN A 104 25.43 3.23 20.48
C GLN A 104 26.64 2.36 20.78
N GLN A 105 26.91 1.36 19.95
CA GLN A 105 28.11 0.52 20.09
C GLN A 105 29.39 1.34 19.93
N ALA A 106 29.41 2.30 19.00
CA ALA A 106 30.53 3.22 18.86
C ALA A 106 30.71 4.08 20.12
N ALA A 107 29.63 4.62 20.67
CA ALA A 107 29.66 5.42 21.90
C ALA A 107 30.13 4.60 23.12
N SER A 108 29.64 3.38 23.31
CA SER A 108 30.05 2.51 24.42
C SER A 108 31.50 2.04 24.31
N THR A 109 31.99 1.80 23.09
CA THR A 109 33.40 1.42 22.87
C THR A 109 34.34 2.56 23.28
N GLN A 110 33.98 3.82 23.05
CA GLN A 110 34.80 4.96 23.48
C GLN A 110 34.89 5.09 25.02
N VAL A 111 33.82 4.77 25.75
CA VAL A 111 33.83 4.77 27.22
C VAL A 111 34.82 3.72 27.77
N THR A 112 34.92 2.56 27.13
CA THR A 112 35.81 1.48 27.58
C THR A 112 37.30 1.79 27.40
N TRP A 113 37.68 2.52 26.33
CA TRP A 113 39.09 2.88 26.10
C TRP A 113 39.57 4.05 26.96
N GLN A 114 38.67 4.88 27.50
CA GLN A 114 39.03 5.94 28.46
C GLN A 114 39.24 5.41 29.89
N GLY A 115 38.80 4.18 30.21
CA GLY A 115 38.94 3.58 31.54
C GLY A 115 40.21 2.76 31.78
N THR A 116 41.06 2.55 30.77
CA THR A 116 42.18 1.59 30.85
C THR A 116 43.58 2.21 30.73
N THR A 117 43.74 3.53 30.91
CA THR A 117 45.10 4.08 31.03
C THR A 117 45.75 3.49 32.28
N PRO A 118 46.81 2.66 32.14
CA PRO A 118 47.50 2.13 33.32
C PRO A 118 48.05 3.30 34.14
N PRO A 119 48.03 3.21 35.49
CA PRO A 119 48.60 4.25 36.33
C PRO A 119 50.06 4.51 35.92
N PRO A 120 50.51 5.78 35.96
CA PRO A 120 51.88 6.12 35.59
C PRO A 120 52.87 5.29 36.43
N PRO A 121 53.99 4.83 35.82
CA PRO A 121 54.98 4.05 36.55
C PRO A 121 55.49 4.85 37.76
N PRO A 122 55.75 4.19 38.91
CA PRO A 122 56.25 4.86 40.09
C PRO A 122 57.59 5.56 39.77
N PRO A 123 57.86 6.73 40.38
CA PRO A 123 59.09 7.47 40.14
C PRO A 123 60.31 6.61 40.53
N PRO A 124 61.43 6.74 39.81
CA PRO A 124 62.65 5.98 40.10
C PRO A 124 63.13 6.28 41.53
N PRO A 125 63.67 5.27 42.25
CA PRO A 125 64.20 5.48 43.59
C PRO A 125 65.35 6.49 43.57
N PRO A 126 65.48 7.35 44.60
CA PRO A 126 66.54 8.35 44.66
C PRO A 126 67.91 7.66 44.62
N SER A 127 68.77 8.13 43.72
CA SER A 127 70.18 7.74 43.64
C SER A 127 70.89 8.19 44.93
N VAL A 128 71.38 7.23 45.69
CA VAL A 128 72.23 7.40 46.88
C VAL A 128 73.62 7.87 46.48
#